data_AF-A0A7K0PH82-F1
#
_entry.id   AF-A0A7K0PH82-F1
#
_cell.length_a   1.000
_cell.length_b   1.000
_cell.length_c   1.000
_cell.angle_alpha   90.00
_cell.angle_beta   90.00
_cell.angle_gamma   90.00
#
_symmetry.space_group_name_H-M   'P 1'
#
loop_
_entity.id
_entity.type
_entity.pdbx_description
1 polymer ?
#
loop_
_entity_poly.entity_id
_entity_poly.type
_entity_poly.pdbx_seq_one_letter_code
_entity_poly.pdbx_strand_id
1 'polypeptide(L)'
;MAAAGRRRPLGRRARRDRRPRRRDAGAARRAAGRRALRRLAAARPPSPRPARALRGRAVLLARPRVVAARRPRRRPRRLPVRAPGARPDRPLADLAPQPLRTHAPRGRPRRARAAGERPDRRRAGRRLRGRVGAREDAAPVSAADGPVADGRPAASPAASPAADGRGTDGAGASLRPTLLNPVFWPEVRRGSERAVRSLADGLVARGHRPRLVTSYDGRLPRYDVEDGLGITRLPRVASRYLWRTVADDHAAHHPLATPLLAADPGDLLHAFYPTDATLAVRAAAAHHALGVVRPGGRDRRPPVPVVLSVMGPPDRAWAVAVRGRLEGLVDAARAAQVVTTLSRFAQERVWRTFAVRSEIVPPPVDLDAFCLDPATARHETPTILFASDPAGGAKRIGLLLDALALVRTRRPGTRLLVNRPVDGTLGRRLAAVDGVGLVDLDDREVLADAYRRAWVTALPSTNEAFGLVVAESLACGTPGVAFAGEGPAEVLTGDDVGRIAPEPTPASLAAALLGALELAEDPATPARCRSAVRGLGVPEHTARTLELYARAFAAVR
;
A
#
# COMPACT_ATOMS: atom_id res chain seq x y z
N MET A 1 -36.89 -57.19 47.22
CA MET A 1 -36.74 -57.53 48.66
C MET A 1 -35.63 -58.57 48.81
N ALA A 2 -35.18 -58.83 50.05
CA ALA A 2 -34.00 -59.63 50.42
C ALA A 2 -32.65 -59.05 49.95
N ALA A 3 -31.59 -59.25 50.75
CA ALA A 3 -30.26 -58.64 50.55
C ALA A 3 -29.14 -59.43 51.25
N ALA A 4 -27.95 -59.46 50.65
CA ALA A 4 -26.69 -59.99 51.21
C ALA A 4 -25.48 -59.46 50.40
N GLY A 5 -24.23 -59.42 50.88
CA GLY A 5 -23.80 -59.87 52.21
C GLY A 5 -22.28 -59.91 52.54
N ARG A 6 -21.41 -59.06 51.95
CA ARG A 6 -20.01 -58.76 52.38
C ARG A 6 -18.91 -59.88 52.35
N ARG A 7 -17.71 -59.48 51.83
CA ARG A 7 -16.30 -59.92 52.18
C ARG A 7 -15.88 -61.39 51.87
N ARG A 8 -14.89 -61.68 50.99
CA ARG A 8 -13.38 -61.62 51.15
C ARG A 8 -12.80 -62.49 52.29
N PRO A 9 -11.54 -63.05 52.22
CA PRO A 9 -10.60 -63.25 51.07
C PRO A 9 -9.62 -64.50 51.15
N LEU A 10 -8.57 -64.52 50.29
CA LEU A 10 -7.19 -65.10 50.44
C LEU A 10 -6.82 -66.53 49.95
N GLY A 11 -5.58 -66.62 49.40
CA GLY A 11 -4.87 -67.83 48.87
C GLY A 11 -4.35 -67.62 47.44
N ARG A 12 -3.12 -67.14 47.10
CA ARG A 12 -1.73 -67.61 47.42
C ARG A 12 -1.56 -69.11 47.17
N ARG A 13 -0.69 -69.64 46.28
CA ARG A 13 0.51 -69.22 45.48
C ARG A 13 0.48 -70.00 44.13
N ALA A 14 1.26 -69.80 43.05
CA ALA A 14 2.12 -68.77 42.42
C ALA A 14 2.39 -69.28 40.95
N ARG A 15 3.40 -68.96 40.09
CA ARG A 15 4.63 -68.11 40.05
C ARG A 15 5.07 -67.98 38.56
N ARG A 16 5.71 -66.86 38.14
CA ARG A 16 6.28 -66.57 36.77
C ARG A 16 5.23 -66.35 35.65
N ASP A 17 5.49 -65.63 34.54
CA ASP A 17 6.75 -65.01 34.05
C ASP A 17 6.60 -63.58 33.45
N ARG A 18 7.70 -63.02 32.91
CA ARG A 18 7.99 -61.61 32.57
C ARG A 18 7.10 -60.95 31.49
N ARG A 19 6.64 -59.71 31.75
CA ARG A 19 7.16 -58.45 31.12
C ARG A 19 6.53 -57.18 31.76
N PRO A 20 7.22 -56.01 31.76
CA PRO A 20 6.82 -54.83 32.53
C PRO A 20 5.94 -53.82 31.77
N ARG A 21 5.05 -53.12 32.50
CA ARG A 21 4.36 -51.91 32.02
C ARG A 21 5.33 -50.73 31.94
N ARG A 22 5.26 -49.92 30.87
CA ARG A 22 5.79 -48.54 30.87
C ARG A 22 4.63 -47.54 30.89
N ARG A 23 4.58 -46.71 31.94
CA ARG A 23 3.92 -45.39 31.93
C ARG A 23 5.01 -44.30 32.03
N ASP A 24 4.59 -43.05 31.85
CA ASP A 24 5.28 -41.84 32.30
C ASP A 24 6.62 -41.47 31.63
N ALA A 25 6.64 -41.52 30.30
CA ALA A 25 7.65 -40.83 29.48
C ALA A 25 7.46 -39.28 29.42
N GLY A 26 6.46 -38.73 30.11
CA GLY A 26 6.08 -37.30 30.00
C GLY A 26 6.82 -36.33 30.93
N ALA A 27 7.27 -36.78 32.11
CA ALA A 27 7.82 -35.87 33.14
C ALA A 27 9.29 -35.49 32.89
N ALA A 28 10.15 -36.46 32.57
CA ALA A 28 11.60 -36.28 32.53
C ALA A 28 12.07 -35.20 31.53
N ARG A 29 11.42 -35.08 30.36
CA ARG A 29 11.79 -34.09 29.34
C ARG A 29 11.51 -32.64 29.76
N ARG A 30 10.60 -32.38 30.72
CA ARG A 30 10.30 -31.02 31.20
C ARG A 30 11.32 -30.50 32.23
N ALA A 31 12.13 -31.39 32.84
CA ALA A 31 13.17 -31.00 33.80
C ALA A 31 14.46 -30.51 33.13
N ALA A 32 14.86 -31.12 32.00
CA ALA A 32 16.11 -30.79 31.31
C ALA A 32 16.14 -29.35 30.77
N GLY A 33 15.12 -28.93 30.02
CA GLY A 33 15.05 -27.59 29.42
C GLY A 33 15.07 -26.45 30.45
N ARG A 34 14.48 -26.66 31.63
CA ARG A 34 14.47 -25.66 32.72
C ARG A 34 15.83 -25.47 33.40
N ARG A 35 16.76 -26.43 33.31
CA ARG A 35 18.15 -26.24 33.78
C ARG A 35 19.04 -25.48 32.79
N ALA A 36 18.78 -25.59 31.48
CA ALA A 36 19.50 -24.81 30.47
C ALA A 36 19.17 -23.30 30.58
N LEU A 37 17.88 -22.96 30.62
CA LEU A 37 17.42 -21.56 30.67
C LEU A 37 17.86 -20.81 31.93
N ARG A 38 18.02 -21.50 33.09
CA ARG A 38 18.52 -20.86 34.32
C ARG A 38 20.02 -20.56 34.35
N ARG A 39 20.82 -21.05 33.40
CA ARG A 39 22.27 -20.71 33.29
C ARG A 39 22.56 -19.51 32.39
N LEU A 40 21.62 -19.09 31.53
CA LEU A 40 21.75 -17.90 30.69
C LEU A 40 21.22 -16.61 31.35
N ALA A 41 20.44 -16.73 32.44
CA ALA A 41 19.83 -15.60 33.14
C ALA A 41 20.71 -14.97 34.26
N ALA A 42 22.01 -15.29 34.32
CA ALA A 42 22.90 -14.94 35.42
C ALA A 42 24.13 -14.10 35.03
N ALA A 43 24.23 -13.64 33.77
CA ALA A 43 25.31 -12.78 33.31
C ALA A 43 24.88 -11.30 33.40
N ARG A 44 25.50 -10.52 34.31
CA ARG A 44 25.37 -9.05 34.30
C ARG A 44 26.09 -8.47 33.07
N PRO A 45 25.51 -7.51 32.34
CA PRO A 45 26.26 -6.74 31.35
C PRO A 45 27.32 -5.87 32.05
N PRO A 46 28.52 -5.69 31.46
CA PRO A 46 29.54 -4.82 32.02
C PRO A 46 29.13 -3.34 31.90
N SER A 47 29.33 -2.57 32.97
CA SER A 47 29.06 -1.13 32.99
C SER A 47 30.10 -0.35 32.18
N PRO A 48 29.70 0.69 31.42
CA PRO A 48 30.66 1.51 30.68
C PRO A 48 31.49 2.37 31.65
N ARG A 49 32.82 2.34 31.50
CA ARG A 49 33.75 3.33 32.07
C ARG A 49 34.22 4.29 30.98
N PRO A 50 34.50 5.57 31.31
CA PRO A 50 34.74 6.61 30.30
C PRO A 50 36.08 6.43 29.58
N ALA A 51 36.05 6.54 28.25
CA ALA A 51 37.26 6.58 27.44
C ALA A 51 37.93 7.96 27.54
N ARG A 52 39.17 7.99 28.04
CA ARG A 52 40.00 9.20 28.15
C ARG A 52 40.49 9.62 26.75
N ALA A 53 40.61 10.91 26.50
CA ALA A 53 40.97 11.43 25.18
C ALA A 53 42.40 11.04 24.75
N LEU A 54 42.57 10.69 23.47
CA LEU A 54 43.86 10.61 22.79
C LEU A 54 43.82 11.50 21.53
N ARG A 55 44.88 12.29 21.32
CA ARG A 55 44.96 13.28 20.25
C ARG A 55 45.60 12.68 18.98
N GLY A 56 44.94 12.93 17.85
CA GLY A 56 45.60 13.25 16.57
C GLY A 56 46.34 12.14 15.80
N ARG A 57 45.83 11.83 14.60
CA ARG A 57 46.45 12.28 13.33
C ARG A 57 45.49 12.04 12.17
N ALA A 58 45.43 12.98 11.23
CA ALA A 58 44.64 12.84 10.01
C ALA A 58 45.46 12.08 8.93
N VAL A 59 44.79 11.21 8.18
CA VAL A 59 45.37 10.56 6.99
C VAL A 59 44.51 10.94 5.79
N LEU A 60 45.05 11.77 4.89
CA LEU A 60 44.44 12.00 3.59
C LEU A 60 44.67 10.78 2.69
N LEU A 61 43.59 10.19 2.18
CA LEU A 61 43.68 9.25 1.06
C LEU A 61 43.51 10.02 -0.27
N ALA A 62 44.56 10.02 -1.07
CA ALA A 62 44.63 10.75 -2.33
C ALA A 62 43.81 10.10 -3.46
N ARG A 63 43.28 10.90 -4.37
CA ARG A 63 42.64 10.41 -5.60
C ARG A 63 43.69 9.96 -6.61
N PRO A 64 43.53 8.81 -7.29
CA PRO A 64 44.41 8.42 -8.39
C PRO A 64 44.23 9.37 -9.59
N ARG A 65 45.34 9.79 -10.20
CA ARG A 65 45.35 10.57 -11.45
C ARG A 65 45.19 9.63 -12.65
N VAL A 66 44.41 10.06 -13.64
CA VAL A 66 44.38 9.43 -14.97
C VAL A 66 45.57 9.95 -15.78
N VAL A 67 46.38 9.06 -16.34
CA VAL A 67 47.42 9.38 -17.33
C VAL A 67 47.07 8.62 -18.61
N ALA A 68 47.12 9.31 -19.76
CA ALA A 68 46.76 8.74 -21.05
C ALA A 68 47.99 8.20 -21.80
N ALA A 69 47.89 6.99 -22.36
CA ALA A 69 48.88 6.40 -23.26
C ALA A 69 48.22 6.04 -24.62
N ARG A 70 48.93 6.28 -25.72
CA ARG A 70 48.40 6.13 -27.09
C ARG A 70 48.91 4.86 -27.80
N ARG A 71 48.00 3.88 -28.01
CA ARG A 71 47.99 2.94 -29.17
C ARG A 71 49.19 1.95 -29.28
N PRO A 72 49.15 0.85 -30.08
CA PRO A 72 48.50 0.68 -31.39
C PRO A 72 47.51 -0.50 -31.52
N ARG A 73 47.00 -0.69 -32.76
CA ARG A 73 45.98 -1.68 -33.15
C ARG A 73 46.61 -3.02 -33.52
N ARG A 74 46.07 -4.15 -33.03
CA ARG A 74 46.13 -5.47 -33.68
C ARG A 74 44.78 -6.20 -33.57
N ARG A 75 44.43 -7.02 -34.57
CA ARG A 75 43.21 -7.86 -34.58
C ARG A 75 43.48 -9.20 -33.89
N PRO A 76 42.56 -9.76 -33.08
CA PRO A 76 42.63 -11.15 -32.65
C PRO A 76 42.16 -12.11 -33.76
N ARG A 77 42.86 -13.24 -33.93
CA ARG A 77 42.36 -14.42 -34.68
C ARG A 77 41.51 -15.29 -33.76
N ARG A 78 40.59 -16.09 -34.32
CA ARG A 78 39.89 -17.17 -33.60
C ARG A 78 40.67 -18.49 -33.73
N LEU A 79 40.66 -19.30 -32.69
CA LEU A 79 40.84 -20.76 -32.75
C LEU A 79 39.83 -21.44 -31.78
N PRO A 80 39.40 -22.69 -32.05
CA PRO A 80 38.34 -23.37 -31.29
C PRO A 80 38.89 -24.26 -30.17
N VAL A 81 38.01 -24.68 -29.25
CA VAL A 81 38.26 -25.73 -28.24
C VAL A 81 37.17 -26.81 -28.36
N ARG A 82 37.56 -28.08 -28.27
CA ARG A 82 36.67 -29.26 -28.33
C ARG A 82 36.16 -29.65 -26.93
N ALA A 83 35.07 -30.42 -26.89
CA ALA A 83 34.62 -31.17 -25.70
C ALA A 83 34.63 -32.70 -25.97
N PRO A 84 34.78 -33.56 -24.94
CA PRO A 84 34.56 -35.01 -25.03
C PRO A 84 33.16 -35.45 -24.53
N GLY A 85 32.77 -36.69 -24.84
CA GLY A 85 31.55 -37.36 -24.35
C GLY A 85 31.71 -38.04 -22.96
N ALA A 86 30.82 -38.94 -22.51
CA ALA A 86 29.80 -39.69 -23.27
C ALA A 86 28.45 -39.92 -22.52
N ARG A 87 27.76 -41.03 -22.82
CA ARG A 87 26.31 -41.34 -22.67
C ARG A 87 26.13 -42.87 -22.50
N PRO A 88 24.91 -43.44 -22.37
CA PRO A 88 23.69 -43.01 -21.65
C PRO A 88 23.05 -44.19 -20.85
N ASP A 89 21.78 -44.05 -20.42
CA ASP A 89 20.82 -45.17 -20.58
C ASP A 89 19.40 -44.65 -20.95
N ARG A 90 18.47 -45.56 -21.26
CA ARG A 90 17.18 -45.37 -22.00
C ARG A 90 15.91 -45.24 -21.09
N PRO A 91 14.67 -45.11 -21.63
CA PRO A 91 14.17 -44.12 -22.61
C PRO A 91 12.76 -43.54 -22.24
N LEU A 92 12.28 -42.54 -22.99
CA LEU A 92 10.84 -42.31 -23.25
C LEU A 92 10.67 -41.52 -24.56
N ALA A 93 9.48 -41.52 -25.16
CA ALA A 93 9.32 -41.39 -26.61
C ALA A 93 8.63 -40.10 -27.13
N ASP A 94 8.87 -39.87 -28.43
CA ASP A 94 7.99 -39.27 -29.44
C ASP A 94 7.76 -37.74 -29.63
N LEU A 95 8.04 -37.35 -30.88
CA LEU A 95 7.35 -36.38 -31.75
C LEU A 95 7.52 -34.84 -31.55
N ALA A 96 8.74 -34.40 -31.91
CA ALA A 96 9.01 -33.47 -33.03
C ALA A 96 8.37 -32.05 -33.13
N PRO A 97 9.22 -30.99 -33.12
CA PRO A 97 8.89 -29.66 -33.65
C PRO A 97 9.48 -29.39 -35.06
N GLN A 98 8.91 -28.45 -35.81
CA GLN A 98 9.38 -27.90 -37.11
C GLN A 98 9.35 -26.35 -37.09
N PRO A 99 10.08 -25.60 -37.95
CA PRO A 99 10.93 -24.52 -37.46
C PRO A 99 10.71 -23.12 -38.07
N LEU A 100 11.24 -22.12 -37.38
CA LEU A 100 11.36 -20.73 -37.85
C LEU A 100 12.39 -20.60 -38.99
N ARG A 101 12.12 -19.72 -39.96
CA ARG A 101 13.09 -19.21 -40.97
C ARG A 101 13.02 -17.69 -41.09
N THR A 102 14.06 -17.08 -41.66
CA THR A 102 14.40 -15.65 -41.46
C THR A 102 14.54 -14.82 -42.75
N HIS A 103 14.08 -13.57 -42.68
CA HIS A 103 14.53 -12.35 -43.40
C HIS A 103 14.73 -12.31 -44.93
N ALA A 104 13.80 -11.60 -45.60
CA ALA A 104 13.95 -10.45 -46.53
C ALA A 104 15.28 -10.16 -47.30
N PRO A 105 15.17 -9.61 -48.53
CA PRO A 105 15.64 -8.22 -48.74
C PRO A 105 14.70 -7.29 -49.56
N ARG A 106 15.19 -6.10 -49.96
CA ARG A 106 14.46 -4.84 -50.29
C ARG A 106 14.22 -4.58 -51.79
N GLY A 107 13.27 -3.69 -52.12
CA GLY A 107 13.16 -2.99 -53.44
C GLY A 107 12.26 -1.73 -53.44
N ARG A 108 12.53 -0.74 -54.30
CA ARG A 108 11.74 0.51 -54.56
C ARG A 108 12.10 1.15 -55.93
N PRO A 109 11.11 1.59 -56.73
CA PRO A 109 10.96 3.01 -57.18
C PRO A 109 9.48 3.48 -57.04
N ARG A 110 9.03 4.75 -56.99
CA ARG A 110 9.32 6.12 -57.54
C ARG A 110 8.42 6.59 -58.72
N ARG A 111 7.25 7.19 -58.36
CA ARG A 111 6.42 8.28 -58.97
C ARG A 111 6.53 8.70 -60.47
N ALA A 112 5.37 8.80 -61.14
CA ALA A 112 4.80 9.94 -61.93
C ALA A 112 3.26 9.71 -62.09
N ARG A 113 2.32 10.66 -61.89
CA ARG A 113 1.78 11.76 -62.77
C ARG A 113 1.35 11.27 -64.16
N ALA A 114 0.14 11.55 -64.71
CA ALA A 114 -1.10 12.24 -64.25
C ALA A 114 -2.32 11.67 -65.07
N ALA A 115 -3.54 12.22 -65.25
CA ALA A 115 -4.25 13.49 -64.92
C ALA A 115 -5.80 13.30 -64.99
N GLY A 116 -6.62 14.34 -64.69
CA GLY A 116 -8.09 14.43 -64.90
C GLY A 116 -8.97 13.67 -63.87
N GLU A 117 -10.20 14.09 -63.48
CA GLU A 117 -10.96 15.36 -63.66
C GLU A 117 -11.82 15.66 -62.39
N ARG A 118 -12.66 16.71 -62.42
CA ARG A 118 -13.58 17.18 -61.36
C ARG A 118 -14.81 17.85 -62.01
N PRO A 119 -16.03 17.80 -61.42
CA PRO A 119 -16.42 18.78 -60.38
C PRO A 119 -17.49 18.21 -59.39
N ASP A 120 -18.23 18.92 -58.51
CA ASP A 120 -18.13 20.30 -57.97
C ASP A 120 -18.48 20.31 -56.45
N ARG A 121 -18.51 21.50 -55.82
CA ARG A 121 -19.06 21.80 -54.49
C ARG A 121 -20.30 22.71 -54.60
N ARG A 122 -21.13 22.78 -53.55
CA ARG A 122 -21.65 24.07 -53.02
C ARG A 122 -22.08 23.98 -51.55
N ARG A 123 -22.58 25.10 -50.99
CA ARG A 123 -22.63 25.44 -49.56
C ARG A 123 -23.98 26.11 -49.18
N ALA A 124 -24.20 26.22 -47.87
CA ALA A 124 -25.23 27.02 -47.16
C ALA A 124 -26.65 26.38 -47.06
N GLY A 125 -27.47 26.72 -46.05
CA GLY A 125 -27.18 27.43 -44.79
C GLY A 125 -28.35 28.25 -44.19
N ARG A 126 -28.37 28.39 -42.85
CA ARG A 126 -29.23 29.25 -41.99
C ARG A 126 -30.72 28.84 -41.72
N ARG A 127 -30.99 28.61 -40.41
CA ARG A 127 -31.99 29.31 -39.53
C ARG A 127 -33.51 28.96 -39.49
N LEU A 128 -33.95 28.68 -38.24
CA LEU A 128 -35.11 29.24 -37.47
C LEU A 128 -36.55 28.64 -37.52
N ARG A 129 -37.04 28.31 -36.30
CA ARG A 129 -38.41 28.47 -35.70
C ARG A 129 -39.58 27.52 -36.08
N GLY A 130 -40.52 27.38 -35.12
CA GLY A 130 -41.78 26.58 -35.15
C GLY A 130 -41.62 25.23 -34.43
N ARG A 131 -42.22 24.87 -33.27
CA ARG A 131 -43.30 25.38 -32.35
C ARG A 131 -44.71 24.79 -32.56
N VAL A 132 -45.36 24.41 -31.43
CA VAL A 132 -46.78 24.04 -31.20
C VAL A 132 -47.14 22.54 -31.31
N GLY A 133 -48.04 22.05 -30.43
CA GLY A 133 -48.57 20.67 -30.34
C GLY A 133 -48.06 19.90 -29.10
N ALA A 134 -48.50 20.06 -27.84
CA ALA A 134 -49.82 20.30 -27.23
C ALA A 134 -50.59 19.02 -26.81
N ARG A 135 -50.76 18.87 -25.47
CA ARG A 135 -51.96 18.41 -24.73
C ARG A 135 -52.26 16.89 -24.71
N GLU A 136 -52.99 16.33 -23.74
CA GLU A 136 -53.47 16.72 -22.37
C GLU A 136 -53.60 15.39 -21.56
N ASP A 137 -53.33 15.30 -20.25
CA ASP A 137 -54.31 15.20 -19.13
C ASP A 137 -53.63 14.43 -17.95
N ALA A 138 -54.02 14.50 -16.67
CA ALA A 138 -54.92 15.42 -15.97
C ALA A 138 -54.63 15.50 -14.44
N ALA A 139 -54.78 16.72 -13.91
CA ALA A 139 -55.42 17.12 -12.64
C ALA A 139 -54.96 16.65 -11.22
N PRO A 140 -55.29 17.41 -10.14
CA PRO A 140 -54.55 17.39 -8.85
C PRO A 140 -55.48 17.39 -7.58
N VAL A 141 -55.20 18.27 -6.59
CA VAL A 141 -55.96 18.68 -5.37
C VAL A 141 -55.45 18.03 -4.05
N SER A 142 -55.25 18.75 -2.91
CA SER A 142 -55.53 20.16 -2.55
C SER A 142 -54.44 20.81 -1.68
N ALA A 143 -54.32 22.14 -1.76
CA ALA A 143 -53.95 23.03 -0.65
C ALA A 143 -54.47 24.46 -0.94
N ALA A 144 -55.01 25.13 0.07
CA ALA A 144 -55.55 26.50 0.03
C ALA A 144 -55.01 27.27 1.27
N ASP A 145 -54.90 28.60 1.34
CA ASP A 145 -55.32 29.71 0.46
C ASP A 145 -54.21 30.81 0.40
N GLY A 146 -54.42 31.88 -0.40
CA GLY A 146 -53.50 33.03 -0.54
C GLY A 146 -53.72 34.18 0.49
N PRO A 147 -53.33 35.45 0.20
CA PRO A 147 -52.75 35.98 -1.04
C PRO A 147 -51.52 36.94 -0.93
N VAL A 148 -50.64 36.83 -1.93
CA VAL A 148 -50.06 37.90 -2.80
C VAL A 148 -49.89 39.35 -2.28
N ALA A 149 -48.64 39.86 -2.31
CA ALA A 149 -48.30 41.22 -2.81
C ALA A 149 -46.80 41.39 -3.17
N ASP A 150 -46.54 42.16 -4.24
CA ASP A 150 -45.30 42.39 -4.99
C ASP A 150 -44.02 42.91 -4.27
N GLY A 151 -42.86 42.65 -4.89
CA GLY A 151 -41.60 43.35 -4.62
C GLY A 151 -40.39 42.84 -5.42
N ARG A 152 -39.65 43.73 -6.10
CA ARG A 152 -38.37 43.37 -6.77
C ARG A 152 -37.23 43.28 -5.74
N PRO A 153 -36.25 42.36 -5.88
CA PRO A 153 -35.11 42.28 -4.97
C PRO A 153 -34.17 43.48 -5.16
N ALA A 154 -33.87 44.19 -4.07
CA ALA A 154 -32.82 45.21 -3.98
C ALA A 154 -31.49 44.59 -3.47
N ALA A 155 -30.41 45.37 -3.55
CA ALA A 155 -29.05 44.91 -3.29
C ALA A 155 -28.76 44.53 -1.82
N SER A 156 -27.77 43.66 -1.63
CA SER A 156 -27.25 43.28 -0.30
C SER A 156 -26.68 44.47 0.47
N PRO A 157 -26.98 44.62 1.78
CA PRO A 157 -26.15 45.42 2.68
C PRO A 157 -24.83 44.70 3.00
N ALA A 158 -23.79 45.47 3.32
CA ALA A 158 -22.46 44.94 3.63
C ALA A 158 -22.32 44.46 5.09
N ALA A 159 -21.30 43.66 5.35
CA ALA A 159 -20.90 43.30 6.71
C ALA A 159 -20.33 44.50 7.49
N SER A 160 -20.47 44.49 8.81
CA SER A 160 -19.71 45.33 9.75
C SER A 160 -19.47 44.59 11.08
N PRO A 161 -18.43 44.94 11.86
CA PRO A 161 -17.81 43.97 12.78
C PRO A 161 -17.89 44.32 14.28
N ALA A 162 -18.10 43.27 15.11
CA ALA A 162 -17.76 43.16 16.53
C ALA A 162 -17.84 41.65 16.90
N ALA A 163 -17.18 41.08 17.92
CA ALA A 163 -16.35 41.63 19.00
C ALA A 163 -15.23 40.63 19.41
N ASP A 164 -14.24 41.08 20.20
CA ASP A 164 -13.15 40.25 20.74
C ASP A 164 -13.63 39.23 21.79
N GLY A 165 -14.08 38.05 21.35
CA GLY A 165 -14.31 36.90 22.21
C GLY A 165 -13.00 36.20 22.59
N ARG A 166 -12.31 36.66 23.65
CA ARG A 166 -11.12 35.99 24.21
C ARG A 166 -11.46 34.69 24.96
N GLY A 167 -11.94 33.68 24.24
CA GLY A 167 -12.05 32.31 24.76
C GLY A 167 -10.67 31.68 24.90
N THR A 168 -10.31 31.26 26.13
CA THR A 168 -9.01 30.65 26.42
C THR A 168 -9.02 29.14 26.19
N ASP A 169 -8.94 28.74 24.92
CA ASP A 169 -8.67 27.35 24.52
C ASP A 169 -7.35 27.24 23.75
N GLY A 170 -6.65 26.10 23.93
CA GLY A 170 -5.29 25.87 23.47
C GLY A 170 -5.12 25.63 21.97
N ALA A 171 -5.59 26.55 21.13
CA ALA A 171 -5.49 26.45 19.68
C ALA A 171 -4.02 26.53 19.19
N GLY A 172 -3.43 25.37 18.90
CA GLY A 172 -2.13 25.27 18.23
C GLY A 172 -2.17 25.92 16.85
N ALA A 173 -1.08 26.58 16.46
CA ALA A 173 -1.03 27.36 15.22
C ALA A 173 -1.35 26.51 13.96
N SER A 174 -2.17 27.05 13.06
CA SER A 174 -2.58 26.42 11.80
C SER A 174 -1.37 26.13 10.90
N LEU A 175 -0.99 24.86 10.79
CA LEU A 175 0.11 24.40 9.93
C LEU A 175 -0.27 24.37 8.44
N ARG A 176 0.73 24.59 7.57
CA ARG A 176 0.73 24.37 6.11
C ARG A 176 1.66 23.20 5.72
N PRO A 177 1.32 21.94 6.05
CA PRO A 177 2.15 20.80 5.63
C PRO A 177 2.03 20.55 4.12
N THR A 178 3.15 20.31 3.46
CA THR A 178 3.19 19.91 2.05
C THR A 178 3.34 18.40 1.95
N LEU A 179 2.27 17.73 1.54
CA LEU A 179 2.27 16.31 1.24
C LEU A 179 2.86 16.09 -0.17
N LEU A 180 3.68 15.06 -0.35
CA LEU A 180 4.27 14.67 -1.64
C LEU A 180 3.99 13.19 -1.91
N ASN A 181 3.30 12.90 -3.02
CA ASN A 181 3.10 11.54 -3.53
C ASN A 181 3.07 11.60 -5.07
N PRO A 182 3.71 10.68 -5.80
CA PRO A 182 4.04 10.92 -7.20
C PRO A 182 2.86 10.71 -8.14
N VAL A 183 1.81 10.04 -7.68
CA VAL A 183 0.53 9.87 -8.36
C VAL A 183 -0.60 10.18 -7.38
N PHE A 184 -1.77 10.58 -7.88
CA PHE A 184 -2.94 10.82 -7.04
C PHE A 184 -4.23 10.65 -7.83
N TRP A 185 -5.36 10.96 -7.20
CA TRP A 185 -6.67 10.92 -7.81
C TRP A 185 -6.77 11.97 -8.95
N PRO A 186 -7.50 11.66 -10.05
CA PRO A 186 -8.27 10.44 -10.27
C PRO A 186 -7.46 9.22 -10.77
N GLU A 187 -6.19 9.38 -11.17
CA GLU A 187 -5.41 8.34 -11.89
C GLU A 187 -5.21 7.04 -11.10
N VAL A 188 -4.89 7.13 -9.81
CA VAL A 188 -4.51 5.98 -8.98
C VAL A 188 -5.16 6.09 -7.61
N ARG A 189 -5.96 5.10 -7.20
CA ARG A 189 -6.71 5.08 -5.93
C ARG A 189 -6.22 4.00 -4.96
N ARG A 190 -4.90 3.82 -4.80
CA ARG A 190 -4.31 2.75 -3.99
C ARG A 190 -4.05 3.22 -2.55
N GLY A 191 -3.54 2.33 -1.70
CA GLY A 191 -3.36 2.57 -0.26
C GLY A 191 -2.52 3.80 0.11
N SER A 192 -1.51 4.14 -0.71
CA SER A 192 -0.74 5.39 -0.57
C SER A 192 -1.61 6.63 -0.80
N GLU A 193 -2.40 6.66 -1.87
CA GLU A 193 -3.22 7.82 -2.21
C GLU A 193 -4.43 7.95 -1.27
N ARG A 194 -5.01 6.82 -0.83
CA ARG A 194 -6.05 6.81 0.23
C ARG A 194 -5.49 7.37 1.54
N ALA A 195 -4.31 6.95 1.99
CA ALA A 195 -3.70 7.47 3.21
C ALA A 195 -3.35 8.97 3.12
N VAL A 196 -2.83 9.44 1.98
CA VAL A 196 -2.58 10.86 1.72
C VAL A 196 -3.87 11.67 1.79
N ARG A 197 -4.96 11.18 1.18
CA ARG A 197 -6.26 11.86 1.20
C ARG A 197 -6.82 11.93 2.61
N SER A 198 -6.94 10.80 3.30
CA SER A 198 -7.47 10.74 4.66
C SER A 198 -6.65 11.55 5.67
N LEU A 199 -5.32 11.59 5.56
CA LEU A 199 -4.52 12.51 6.38
C LEU A 199 -4.85 13.98 6.07
N ALA A 200 -5.00 14.36 4.80
CA ALA A 200 -5.40 15.71 4.44
C ALA A 200 -6.79 16.07 5.03
N ASP A 201 -7.76 15.16 4.95
CA ASP A 201 -9.10 15.34 5.52
C ASP A 201 -9.03 15.58 7.04
N GLY A 202 -8.30 14.74 7.76
CA GLY A 202 -8.13 14.89 9.21
C GLY A 202 -7.34 16.14 9.62
N LEU A 203 -6.42 16.61 8.77
CA LEU A 203 -5.69 17.87 8.97
C LEU A 203 -6.60 19.09 8.74
N VAL A 204 -7.42 19.08 7.68
CA VAL A 204 -8.43 20.14 7.40
C VAL A 204 -9.46 20.19 8.53
N ALA A 205 -9.96 19.04 8.99
CA ALA A 205 -10.88 18.95 10.13
C ALA A 205 -10.29 19.46 11.46
N ARG A 206 -8.96 19.60 11.56
CA ARG A 206 -8.24 20.24 12.69
C ARG A 206 -7.81 21.69 12.41
N GLY A 207 -8.35 22.32 11.37
CA GLY A 207 -8.08 23.72 11.03
C GLY A 207 -6.70 23.98 10.42
N HIS A 208 -5.98 22.93 10.01
CA HIS A 208 -4.73 23.06 9.26
C HIS A 208 -5.00 23.21 7.75
N ARG A 209 -3.99 23.67 7.00
CA ARG A 209 -4.10 23.99 5.57
C ARG A 209 -3.12 23.13 4.75
N PRO A 210 -3.35 21.81 4.64
CA PRO A 210 -2.49 20.93 3.86
C PRO A 210 -2.53 21.29 2.38
N ARG A 211 -1.41 21.03 1.69
CA ARG A 211 -1.35 21.02 0.22
C ARG A 211 -0.64 19.76 -0.27
N LEU A 212 -1.04 19.26 -1.43
CA LEU A 212 -0.42 18.12 -2.11
C LEU A 212 0.33 18.58 -3.35
N VAL A 213 1.56 18.10 -3.55
CA VAL A 213 2.23 18.13 -4.85
C VAL A 213 2.36 16.72 -5.39
N THR A 214 1.91 16.51 -6.63
CA THR A 214 1.83 15.19 -7.30
C THR A 214 2.12 15.33 -8.79
N SER A 215 2.30 14.22 -9.50
CA SER A 215 2.35 14.19 -10.97
C SER A 215 1.06 13.68 -11.62
N TYR A 216 0.90 13.99 -12.92
CA TYR A 216 -0.18 13.47 -13.77
C TYR A 216 0.26 13.41 -15.25
N ASP A 217 -0.49 12.69 -16.10
CA ASP A 217 -0.28 12.70 -17.55
C ASP A 217 -0.91 13.94 -18.20
N GLY A 218 -0.04 14.86 -18.63
CA GLY A 218 -0.46 16.15 -19.17
C GLY A 218 0.72 17.02 -19.60
N ARG A 219 0.43 18.27 -19.96
CA ARG A 219 1.41 19.17 -20.60
C ARG A 219 1.78 20.42 -19.80
N LEU A 220 0.96 20.82 -18.84
CA LEU A 220 1.11 22.06 -18.06
C LEU A 220 0.78 21.75 -16.59
N PRO A 221 1.32 22.50 -15.62
CA PRO A 221 0.85 22.44 -14.24
C PRO A 221 -0.65 22.71 -14.14
N ARG A 222 -1.34 22.00 -13.23
CA ARG A 222 -2.69 22.33 -12.77
C ARG A 222 -2.66 22.61 -11.28
N TYR A 223 -3.54 23.52 -10.86
CA TYR A 223 -3.74 23.92 -9.47
C TYR A 223 -5.23 23.76 -9.17
N ASP A 224 -5.54 23.13 -8.05
CA ASP A 224 -6.88 22.69 -7.67
C ASP A 224 -7.09 22.86 -6.16
N VAL A 225 -8.34 22.85 -5.72
CA VAL A 225 -8.68 22.77 -4.28
C VAL A 225 -9.84 21.79 -4.11
N GLU A 226 -9.54 20.63 -3.55
CA GLU A 226 -10.51 19.57 -3.27
C GLU A 226 -10.74 19.52 -1.76
N ASP A 227 -11.92 19.94 -1.29
CA ASP A 227 -12.35 19.88 0.12
C ASP A 227 -11.38 20.54 1.12
N GLY A 228 -10.69 21.60 0.69
CA GLY A 228 -9.69 22.33 1.49
C GLY A 228 -8.24 21.84 1.31
N LEU A 229 -8.02 20.69 0.67
CA LEU A 229 -6.69 20.28 0.21
C LEU A 229 -6.34 21.01 -1.10
N GLY A 230 -5.34 21.89 -1.05
CA GLY A 230 -4.79 22.52 -2.25
C GLY A 230 -3.90 21.54 -3.02
N ILE A 231 -4.23 21.19 -4.27
CA ILE A 231 -3.50 20.20 -5.07
C ILE A 231 -2.76 20.87 -6.23
N THR A 232 -1.45 20.64 -6.31
CA THR A 232 -0.61 20.99 -7.47
C THR A 232 -0.26 19.72 -8.25
N ARG A 233 -0.86 19.56 -9.45
CA ARG A 233 -0.62 18.42 -10.35
C ARG A 233 0.37 18.84 -11.43
N LEU A 234 1.58 18.27 -11.41
CA LEU A 234 2.66 18.61 -12.34
C LEU A 234 2.75 17.59 -13.49
N PRO A 235 3.01 18.03 -14.73
CA PRO A 235 3.13 17.10 -15.86
C PRO A 235 4.37 16.22 -15.70
N ARG A 236 4.26 14.93 -16.00
CA ARG A 236 5.40 13.99 -16.05
C ARG A 236 6.30 14.33 -17.25
N VAL A 237 7.37 15.09 -17.02
CA VAL A 237 8.29 15.57 -18.08
C VAL A 237 9.25 14.45 -18.51
N ALA A 238 8.71 13.48 -19.27
CA ALA A 238 9.47 12.41 -19.88
C ALA A 238 10.44 12.97 -20.95
N SER A 239 11.68 13.27 -20.53
CA SER A 239 12.75 13.65 -21.45
C SER A 239 12.94 12.55 -22.50
N ARG A 240 12.87 12.92 -23.79
CA ARG A 240 13.14 12.00 -24.90
C ARG A 240 14.54 11.36 -24.84
N TYR A 241 15.46 11.94 -24.08
CA TYR A 241 16.82 11.41 -23.85
C TYR A 241 16.88 10.41 -22.68
N LEU A 242 15.97 10.51 -21.70
CA LEU A 242 15.92 9.64 -20.51
C LEU A 242 15.24 8.28 -20.76
N TRP A 243 14.70 8.01 -21.96
CA TRP A 243 14.10 6.71 -22.33
C TRP A 243 15.02 5.49 -22.09
N ARG A 244 16.35 5.69 -22.06
CA ARG A 244 17.33 4.62 -21.73
C ARG A 244 17.46 4.34 -20.23
N THR A 245 16.66 5.02 -19.41
CA THR A 245 16.60 4.95 -17.95
C THR A 245 15.16 4.97 -17.41
N VAL A 246 14.14 4.90 -18.29
CA VAL A 246 12.73 4.85 -17.88
C VAL A 246 12.42 3.47 -17.31
N ALA A 247 12.37 3.42 -15.98
CA ALA A 247 11.83 2.32 -15.19
C ALA A 247 11.10 2.85 -13.94
N ASP A 248 10.73 4.14 -13.94
CA ASP A 248 10.27 4.89 -12.76
C ASP A 248 9.74 6.29 -13.13
N ASP A 249 8.52 6.37 -13.66
CA ASP A 249 7.90 7.64 -14.06
C ASP A 249 7.56 8.57 -12.88
N HIS A 250 7.59 8.06 -11.65
CA HIS A 250 7.33 8.81 -10.42
C HIS A 250 8.26 10.02 -10.27
N ALA A 251 9.54 9.89 -10.65
CA ALA A 251 10.51 10.98 -10.58
C ALA A 251 10.41 12.00 -11.74
N ALA A 252 9.60 11.76 -12.78
CA ALA A 252 9.55 12.58 -14.00
C ALA A 252 9.04 14.02 -13.77
N HIS A 253 8.40 14.29 -12.63
CA HIS A 253 7.89 15.61 -12.25
C HIS A 253 8.87 16.44 -11.41
N HIS A 254 9.93 15.83 -10.87
CA HIS A 254 10.89 16.48 -9.97
C HIS A 254 11.57 17.74 -10.54
N PRO A 255 11.90 17.86 -11.84
CA PRO A 255 12.48 19.08 -12.39
C PRO A 255 11.58 20.32 -12.27
N LEU A 256 10.25 20.13 -12.25
CA LEU A 256 9.27 21.21 -12.05
C LEU A 256 8.95 21.41 -10.56
N ALA A 257 8.90 20.31 -9.78
CA ALA A 257 8.59 20.39 -8.36
C ALA A 257 9.70 21.03 -7.53
N THR A 258 10.97 20.77 -7.85
CA THR A 258 12.12 21.27 -7.07
C THR A 258 12.14 22.81 -6.91
N PRO A 259 12.05 23.63 -7.98
CA PRO A 259 12.03 25.10 -7.81
C PRO A 259 10.76 25.61 -7.11
N LEU A 260 9.60 24.97 -7.35
CA LEU A 260 8.33 25.33 -6.70
C LEU A 260 8.40 25.13 -5.18
N LEU A 261 8.87 23.95 -4.75
CA LEU A 261 9.03 23.60 -3.35
C LEU A 261 10.17 24.39 -2.69
N ALA A 262 11.24 24.73 -3.41
CA ALA A 262 12.30 25.59 -2.89
C ALA A 262 11.84 27.04 -2.65
N ALA A 263 10.87 27.54 -3.44
CA ALA A 263 10.31 28.88 -3.29
C ALA A 263 9.37 29.00 -2.08
N ASP A 264 8.29 28.20 -2.06
CA ASP A 264 7.38 27.99 -0.92
C ASP A 264 7.29 26.48 -0.62
N PRO A 265 7.94 25.99 0.45
CA PRO A 265 7.87 24.60 0.88
C PRO A 265 6.70 24.29 1.81
N GLY A 266 5.90 25.28 2.22
CA GLY A 266 5.06 25.15 3.42
C GLY A 266 5.92 25.09 4.70
N ASP A 267 5.30 24.69 5.81
CA ASP A 267 6.01 24.62 7.10
C ASP A 267 6.85 23.34 7.23
N LEU A 268 6.46 22.28 6.52
CA LEU A 268 7.16 21.00 6.44
C LEU A 268 6.88 20.28 5.11
N LEU A 269 7.75 19.33 4.76
CA LEU A 269 7.62 18.47 3.58
C LEU A 269 7.42 17.01 4.03
N HIS A 270 6.29 16.41 3.69
CA HIS A 270 5.95 15.03 4.05
C HIS A 270 5.83 14.15 2.81
N ALA A 271 6.81 13.28 2.55
CA ALA A 271 6.83 12.38 1.41
C ALA A 271 6.27 10.99 1.74
N PHE A 272 5.41 10.47 0.86
CA PHE A 272 4.77 9.14 0.98
C PHE A 272 5.39 8.09 0.06
N TYR A 273 6.34 8.50 -0.80
CA TYR A 273 7.01 7.62 -1.74
C TYR A 273 8.53 7.85 -1.73
N PRO A 274 9.38 6.79 -1.90
CA PRO A 274 10.83 6.94 -1.76
C PRO A 274 11.47 7.94 -2.73
N THR A 275 10.98 8.07 -3.98
CA THR A 275 11.48 9.10 -4.91
C THR A 275 11.27 10.49 -4.33
N ASP A 276 10.10 10.74 -3.75
CA ASP A 276 9.67 12.06 -3.34
C ASP A 276 10.27 12.45 -1.98
N ALA A 277 10.79 11.49 -1.22
CA ALA A 277 11.73 11.75 -0.14
C ALA A 277 13.00 12.46 -0.66
N THR A 278 13.55 12.00 -1.80
CA THR A 278 14.73 12.66 -2.42
C THR A 278 14.38 14.04 -2.96
N LEU A 279 13.14 14.26 -3.42
CA LEU A 279 12.64 15.59 -3.80
C LEU A 279 12.53 16.50 -2.57
N ALA A 280 11.91 16.03 -1.48
CA ALA A 280 11.74 16.79 -0.24
C ALA A 280 13.08 17.29 0.32
N VAL A 281 14.05 16.39 0.47
CA VAL A 281 15.38 16.72 1.01
C VAL A 281 16.13 17.70 0.10
N ARG A 282 16.03 17.54 -1.23
CA ARG A 282 16.61 18.51 -2.20
C ARG A 282 15.93 19.88 -2.13
N ALA A 283 14.60 19.91 -2.01
CA ALA A 283 13.83 21.15 -1.92
C ALA A 283 14.10 21.90 -0.60
N ALA A 284 14.15 21.20 0.53
CA ALA A 284 14.50 21.77 1.84
C ALA A 284 15.92 22.37 1.83
N ALA A 285 16.90 21.63 1.30
CA ALA A 285 18.27 22.12 1.15
C ALA A 285 18.37 23.33 0.21
N ALA A 286 17.63 23.32 -0.90
CA ALA A 286 17.56 24.45 -1.84
C ALA A 286 16.89 25.68 -1.19
N HIS A 287 15.79 25.51 -0.46
CA HIS A 287 15.13 26.60 0.26
C HIS A 287 16.07 27.27 1.26
N HIS A 288 16.72 26.48 2.12
CA HIS A 288 17.72 26.96 3.08
C HIS A 288 18.86 27.73 2.38
N ALA A 289 19.30 27.27 1.20
CA ALA A 289 20.31 27.95 0.38
C ALA A 289 19.84 29.23 -0.32
N LEU A 290 18.52 29.44 -0.53
CA LEU A 290 17.93 30.66 -1.10
C LEU A 290 17.86 31.84 -0.10
N GLY A 291 18.88 31.94 0.76
CA GLY A 291 19.06 33.02 1.72
C GLY A 291 19.45 34.35 1.08
N VAL A 292 19.10 35.44 1.77
CA VAL A 292 19.42 36.83 1.40
C VAL A 292 20.91 37.08 1.61
N VAL A 293 21.56 37.75 0.66
CA VAL A 293 22.95 38.22 0.84
C VAL A 293 22.92 39.60 1.49
N ARG A 294 23.66 39.77 2.59
CA ARG A 294 23.83 41.05 3.30
C ARG A 294 25.32 41.42 3.38
N PRO A 295 25.69 42.70 3.56
CA PRO A 295 27.06 43.08 3.88
C PRO A 295 27.46 42.46 5.23
N GLY A 296 28.20 41.35 5.20
CA GLY A 296 28.55 40.54 6.37
C GLY A 296 28.27 39.04 6.23
N GLY A 297 27.43 38.60 5.27
CA GLY A 297 27.17 37.17 5.08
C GLY A 297 25.97 36.83 4.19
N ARG A 298 25.50 35.59 4.30
CA ARG A 298 24.28 35.13 3.64
C ARG A 298 23.31 34.53 4.67
N ASP A 299 22.27 35.29 4.97
CA ASP A 299 21.20 34.91 5.88
C ASP A 299 20.35 33.84 5.22
N ARG A 300 20.69 32.59 5.51
CA ARG A 300 19.96 31.40 5.04
C ARG A 300 18.52 31.43 5.54
N ARG A 301 17.59 30.93 4.71
CA ARG A 301 16.21 30.71 5.15
C ARG A 301 16.19 29.65 6.26
N PRO A 302 15.19 29.66 7.17
CA PRO A 302 15.08 28.61 8.18
C PRO A 302 15.08 27.20 7.55
N PRO A 303 15.64 26.19 8.24
CA PRO A 303 15.57 24.81 7.78
C PRO A 303 14.11 24.32 7.80
N VAL A 304 13.75 23.55 6.78
CA VAL A 304 12.41 22.95 6.64
C VAL A 304 12.50 21.48 7.04
N PRO A 305 11.70 21.00 8.01
CA PRO A 305 11.72 19.60 8.40
C PRO A 305 11.09 18.71 7.30
N VAL A 306 11.69 17.54 7.11
CA VAL A 306 11.25 16.51 6.18
C VAL A 306 10.78 15.28 6.96
N VAL A 307 9.58 14.80 6.61
CA VAL A 307 8.99 13.55 7.12
C VAL A 307 8.86 12.57 5.95
N LEU A 308 9.12 11.28 6.19
CA LEU A 308 9.00 10.22 5.21
C LEU A 308 8.12 9.08 5.72
N SER A 309 6.93 8.90 5.14
CA SER A 309 6.13 7.69 5.31
C SER A 309 6.47 6.66 4.25
N VAL A 310 6.95 5.50 4.68
CA VAL A 310 7.29 4.38 3.78
C VAL A 310 6.07 3.47 3.63
N MET A 311 5.26 3.75 2.62
CA MET A 311 3.93 3.14 2.39
C MET A 311 3.95 1.68 1.87
N GLY A 312 5.13 1.09 1.64
CA GLY A 312 5.30 -0.28 1.16
C GLY A 312 6.69 -0.83 1.53
N PRO A 313 6.88 -2.15 1.62
CA PRO A 313 8.19 -2.70 1.98
C PRO A 313 9.20 -2.40 0.85
N PRO A 314 10.39 -1.82 1.14
CA PRO A 314 11.32 -1.39 0.10
C PRO A 314 11.76 -2.52 -0.85
N ASP A 315 11.35 -2.45 -2.12
CA ASP A 315 11.85 -3.35 -3.16
C ASP A 315 13.31 -3.04 -3.49
N ARG A 316 14.20 -3.92 -3.04
CA ARG A 316 15.63 -3.83 -3.32
C ARG A 316 15.97 -4.02 -4.81
N ALA A 317 15.20 -4.80 -5.57
CA ALA A 317 15.45 -5.01 -6.98
C ALA A 317 15.19 -3.73 -7.79
N TRP A 318 14.02 -3.11 -7.62
CA TRP A 318 13.73 -1.77 -8.16
C TRP A 318 14.72 -0.71 -7.65
N ALA A 319 15.12 -0.75 -6.37
CA ALA A 319 16.05 0.23 -5.80
C ALA A 319 17.47 0.17 -6.42
N VAL A 320 17.97 -1.01 -6.81
CA VAL A 320 19.30 -1.14 -7.48
C VAL A 320 19.23 -1.11 -9.00
N ALA A 321 18.04 -1.19 -9.61
CA ALA A 321 17.86 -1.19 -11.08
C ALA A 321 18.37 0.10 -11.76
N VAL A 322 18.49 1.21 -11.01
CA VAL A 322 19.11 2.46 -11.47
C VAL A 322 20.25 2.83 -10.54
N ARG A 323 21.46 2.98 -11.10
CA ARG A 323 22.67 3.35 -10.36
C ARG A 323 22.48 4.67 -9.61
N GLY A 324 22.75 4.70 -8.31
CA GLY A 324 22.57 5.88 -7.47
C GLY A 324 21.16 6.05 -6.90
N ARG A 325 20.17 5.22 -7.30
CA ARG A 325 18.83 5.26 -6.70
C ARG A 325 18.88 4.82 -5.24
N LEU A 326 19.30 3.59 -4.95
CA LEU A 326 19.33 3.06 -3.58
C LEU A 326 20.12 3.99 -2.64
N GLU A 327 21.27 4.49 -3.08
CA GLU A 327 22.09 5.46 -2.34
C GLU A 327 21.29 6.74 -2.04
N GLY A 328 20.63 7.33 -3.04
CA GLY A 328 19.78 8.51 -2.85
C GLY A 328 18.57 8.27 -1.93
N LEU A 329 17.97 7.07 -1.97
CA LEU A 329 16.88 6.69 -1.07
C LEU A 329 17.35 6.55 0.38
N VAL A 330 18.52 5.93 0.58
CA VAL A 330 19.17 5.80 1.89
C VAL A 330 19.52 7.18 2.47
N ASP A 331 20.11 8.06 1.65
CA ASP A 331 20.48 9.41 2.10
C ASP A 331 19.26 10.27 2.39
N ALA A 332 18.18 10.16 1.60
CA ALA A 332 16.93 10.86 1.90
C ALA A 332 16.25 10.34 3.19
N ALA A 333 16.23 9.02 3.40
CA ALA A 333 15.70 8.44 4.65
C ALA A 333 16.53 8.83 5.88
N ARG A 334 17.84 9.08 5.72
CA ARG A 334 18.73 9.59 6.80
C ARG A 334 18.61 11.09 7.06
N ALA A 335 18.22 11.87 6.05
CA ALA A 335 18.07 13.32 6.15
C ALA A 335 16.67 13.75 6.63
N ALA A 336 15.67 12.86 6.55
CA ALA A 336 14.36 13.07 7.15
C ALA A 336 14.43 13.03 8.69
N GLN A 337 13.78 14.00 9.35
CA GLN A 337 13.75 14.11 10.82
C GLN A 337 12.87 13.03 11.45
N VAL A 338 11.84 12.58 10.73
CA VAL A 338 11.01 11.44 11.09
C VAL A 338 10.81 10.54 9.86
N VAL A 339 11.04 9.24 10.05
CA VAL A 339 10.60 8.21 9.11
C VAL A 339 9.51 7.38 9.77
N THR A 340 8.43 7.07 9.06
CA THR A 340 7.35 6.19 9.54
C THR A 340 7.18 4.96 8.66
N THR A 341 6.68 3.89 9.26
CA THR A 341 6.32 2.62 8.60
C THR A 341 4.97 2.12 9.11
N LEU A 342 4.31 1.29 8.31
CA LEU A 342 2.92 0.90 8.59
C LEU A 342 2.75 -0.20 9.66
N SER A 343 3.81 -0.95 9.96
CA SER A 343 3.80 -2.17 10.78
C SER A 343 5.20 -2.53 11.27
N ARG A 344 5.35 -3.49 12.20
CA ARG A 344 6.68 -4.01 12.60
C ARG A 344 7.36 -4.73 11.43
N PHE A 345 6.60 -5.42 10.58
CA PHE A 345 7.09 -5.98 9.32
C PHE A 345 7.71 -4.92 8.42
N ALA A 346 6.99 -3.82 8.15
CA ALA A 346 7.49 -2.72 7.33
C ALA A 346 8.71 -2.03 7.98
N GLN A 347 8.69 -1.86 9.31
CA GLN A 347 9.81 -1.34 10.10
C GLN A 347 11.07 -2.20 9.95
N GLU A 348 10.95 -3.53 10.02
CA GLU A 348 12.08 -4.46 9.84
C GLU A 348 12.63 -4.43 8.40
N ARG A 349 11.75 -4.33 7.39
CA ARG A 349 12.14 -4.18 5.98
C ARG A 349 12.86 -2.85 5.72
N VAL A 350 12.40 -1.75 6.32
CA VAL A 350 13.07 -0.44 6.27
C VAL A 350 14.42 -0.46 6.98
N TRP A 351 14.51 -1.06 8.16
CA TRP A 351 15.78 -1.22 8.88
C TRP A 351 16.80 -2.03 8.06
N ARG A 352 16.38 -3.16 7.46
CA ARG A 352 17.25 -4.01 6.62
C ARG A 352 17.71 -3.33 5.32
N THR A 353 16.91 -2.46 4.72
CA THR A 353 17.26 -1.81 3.43
C THR A 353 17.95 -0.47 3.59
N PHE A 354 17.54 0.35 4.57
CA PHE A 354 18.05 1.73 4.73
C PHE A 354 18.93 1.95 5.97
N ALA A 355 18.93 1.02 6.93
CA ALA A 355 19.59 1.17 8.24
C ALA A 355 19.14 2.44 9.01
N VAL A 356 17.85 2.80 8.86
CA VAL A 356 17.20 3.94 9.53
C VAL A 356 16.10 3.42 10.45
N ARG A 357 16.01 3.97 11.67
CA ARG A 357 14.89 3.69 12.59
C ARG A 357 13.65 4.43 12.13
N SER A 358 12.49 3.79 12.21
CA SER A 358 11.20 4.42 11.88
C SER A 358 10.16 4.20 12.97
N GLU A 359 9.24 5.15 13.08
CA GLU A 359 8.05 5.09 13.93
C GLU A 359 6.97 4.25 13.27
N ILE A 360 6.25 3.42 14.03
CA ILE A 360 5.10 2.70 13.47
C ILE A 360 3.88 3.62 13.52
N VAL A 361 3.29 3.87 12.35
CA VAL A 361 2.05 4.63 12.15
C VAL A 361 1.22 3.84 11.14
N PRO A 362 0.23 3.06 11.60
CA PRO A 362 -0.71 2.38 10.71
C PRO A 362 -1.40 3.38 9.76
N PRO A 363 -1.71 2.99 8.51
CA PRO A 363 -2.47 3.82 7.60
C PRO A 363 -3.91 3.98 8.13
N PRO A 364 -4.57 5.12 7.85
CA PRO A 364 -5.93 5.35 8.32
C PRO A 364 -6.92 4.44 7.58
N VAL A 365 -7.94 4.00 8.32
CA VAL A 365 -9.16 3.39 7.78
C VAL A 365 -10.29 4.40 7.95
N ASP A 366 -11.09 4.55 6.89
CA ASP A 366 -12.36 5.28 6.96
C ASP A 366 -13.39 4.41 7.69
N LEU A 367 -13.42 4.51 9.02
CA LEU A 367 -14.29 3.70 9.88
C LEU A 367 -15.76 4.11 9.80
N ASP A 368 -16.10 5.20 9.12
CA ASP A 368 -17.48 5.64 8.90
C ASP A 368 -18.04 5.03 7.60
N ALA A 369 -17.25 5.04 6.51
CA ALA A 369 -17.60 4.32 5.29
C ALA A 369 -17.52 2.79 5.44
N PHE A 370 -16.45 2.28 6.09
CA PHE A 370 -16.29 0.86 6.40
C PHE A 370 -16.82 0.59 7.82
N CYS A 371 -18.12 0.35 7.92
CA CYS A 371 -18.82 0.14 9.19
C CYS A 371 -19.76 -1.08 9.16
N LEU A 372 -20.14 -1.55 10.36
CA LEU A 372 -21.19 -2.56 10.53
C LEU A 372 -22.53 -2.00 10.03
N ASP A 373 -23.28 -2.82 9.28
CA ASP A 373 -24.68 -2.58 8.97
C ASP A 373 -25.50 -3.83 9.37
N PRO A 374 -26.34 -3.76 10.42
CA PRO A 374 -27.19 -4.86 10.84
C PRO A 374 -28.26 -5.29 9.82
N ALA A 375 -28.58 -4.46 8.83
CA ALA A 375 -29.53 -4.82 7.77
C ALA A 375 -28.88 -5.67 6.65
N THR A 376 -27.56 -5.59 6.48
CA THR A 376 -26.83 -6.37 5.49
C THR A 376 -26.44 -7.75 6.02
N ALA A 377 -27.28 -8.74 5.73
CA ALA A 377 -26.97 -10.14 5.97
C ALA A 377 -25.80 -10.65 5.10
N ARG A 378 -25.04 -11.63 5.63
CA ARG A 378 -24.06 -12.40 4.85
C ARG A 378 -24.75 -13.19 3.74
N HIS A 379 -24.02 -13.52 2.67
CA HIS A 379 -24.50 -14.44 1.64
C HIS A 379 -24.89 -15.80 2.24
N GLU A 380 -25.98 -16.40 1.77
CA GLU A 380 -26.48 -17.71 2.23
C GLU A 380 -25.42 -18.82 2.09
N THR A 381 -24.70 -18.85 0.96
CA THR A 381 -23.57 -19.76 0.76
C THR A 381 -22.30 -19.18 1.38
N PRO A 382 -21.50 -19.96 2.13
CA PRO A 382 -20.20 -19.53 2.64
C PRO A 382 -19.32 -18.93 1.53
N THR A 383 -18.98 -17.64 1.67
CA THR A 383 -18.37 -16.85 0.59
C THR A 383 -17.09 -16.19 1.06
N ILE A 384 -15.97 -16.53 0.42
CA ILE A 384 -14.67 -15.90 0.62
C ILE A 384 -14.56 -14.69 -0.33
N LEU A 385 -14.04 -13.57 0.14
CA LEU A 385 -13.79 -12.36 -0.67
C LEU A 385 -12.29 -12.11 -0.87
N PHE A 386 -11.90 -11.79 -2.09
CA PHE A 386 -10.56 -11.33 -2.46
C PHE A 386 -10.66 -9.90 -3.04
N ALA A 387 -10.65 -8.91 -2.14
CA ALA A 387 -10.69 -7.49 -2.48
C ALA A 387 -9.30 -6.93 -2.81
N SER A 388 -8.60 -7.55 -3.77
CA SER A 388 -7.28 -7.12 -4.24
C SER A 388 -7.14 -7.38 -5.74
N ASP A 389 -6.24 -6.63 -6.40
CA ASP A 389 -5.88 -6.88 -7.80
C ASP A 389 -5.28 -8.29 -7.97
N PRO A 390 -5.93 -9.23 -8.70
CA PRO A 390 -5.43 -10.57 -8.89
C PRO A 390 -4.28 -10.66 -9.92
N ALA A 391 -4.02 -9.61 -10.69
CA ALA A 391 -2.84 -9.55 -11.57
C ALA A 391 -1.53 -9.31 -10.78
N GLY A 392 -1.64 -8.74 -9.57
CA GLY A 392 -0.50 -8.57 -8.67
C GLY A 392 0.02 -9.91 -8.15
N GLY A 393 1.13 -10.41 -8.72
CA GLY A 393 1.70 -11.72 -8.34
C GLY A 393 1.99 -11.89 -6.84
N ALA A 394 2.29 -10.79 -6.14
CA ALA A 394 2.46 -10.74 -4.68
C ALA A 394 1.17 -11.04 -3.89
N LYS A 395 -0.02 -10.83 -4.48
CA LYS A 395 -1.35 -11.10 -3.90
C LYS A 395 -1.78 -12.57 -4.04
N ARG A 396 -1.01 -13.37 -4.79
CA ARG A 396 -1.04 -14.84 -4.85
C ARG A 396 -2.40 -15.51 -5.14
N ILE A 397 -3.25 -14.90 -5.98
CA ILE A 397 -4.57 -15.45 -6.34
C ILE A 397 -4.56 -16.95 -6.73
N GLY A 398 -3.55 -17.44 -7.46
CA GLY A 398 -3.45 -18.87 -7.81
C GLY A 398 -3.40 -19.80 -6.59
N LEU A 399 -2.67 -19.41 -5.54
CA LEU A 399 -2.58 -20.17 -4.29
C LEU A 399 -3.92 -20.16 -3.53
N LEU A 400 -4.71 -19.07 -3.66
CA LEU A 400 -6.07 -19.00 -3.13
C LEU A 400 -7.04 -19.91 -3.90
N LEU A 401 -6.86 -20.11 -5.21
CA LEU A 401 -7.63 -21.07 -6.00
C LEU A 401 -7.29 -22.52 -5.61
N ASP A 402 -6.00 -22.83 -5.44
CA ASP A 402 -5.55 -24.14 -4.93
C ASP A 402 -6.12 -24.41 -3.52
N ALA A 403 -6.15 -23.38 -2.66
CA ALA A 403 -6.73 -23.47 -1.32
C ALA A 403 -8.27 -23.60 -1.36
N LEU A 404 -8.96 -22.89 -2.26
CA LEU A 404 -10.41 -22.99 -2.45
C LEU A 404 -10.84 -24.42 -2.81
N ALA A 405 -10.09 -25.10 -3.67
CA ALA A 405 -10.34 -26.51 -4.00
C ALA A 405 -10.30 -27.40 -2.75
N LEU A 406 -9.30 -27.21 -1.88
CA LEU A 406 -9.19 -27.92 -0.60
C LEU A 406 -10.32 -27.55 0.37
N VAL A 407 -10.70 -26.27 0.48
CA VAL A 407 -11.84 -25.81 1.31
C VAL A 407 -13.14 -26.48 0.84
N ARG A 408 -13.39 -26.55 -0.47
CA ARG A 408 -14.59 -27.20 -1.05
C ARG A 408 -14.68 -28.70 -0.78
N THR A 409 -13.58 -29.39 -0.44
CA THR A 409 -13.63 -30.79 0.05
C THR A 409 -14.20 -30.94 1.47
N ARG A 410 -14.19 -29.86 2.27
CA ARG A 410 -14.68 -29.85 3.67
C ARG A 410 -15.99 -29.08 3.83
N ARG A 411 -16.17 -28.01 3.05
CA ARG A 411 -17.39 -27.21 2.96
C ARG A 411 -17.80 -27.12 1.47
N PRO A 412 -18.52 -28.12 0.94
CA PRO A 412 -19.03 -28.07 -0.43
C PRO A 412 -19.86 -26.80 -0.68
N GLY A 413 -19.84 -26.29 -1.90
CA GLY A 413 -20.55 -25.06 -2.27
C GLY A 413 -19.85 -23.75 -1.87
N THR A 414 -18.80 -23.75 -1.04
CA THR A 414 -18.06 -22.52 -0.70
C THR A 414 -17.60 -21.76 -1.95
N ARG A 415 -17.93 -20.47 -2.02
CA ARG A 415 -17.65 -19.58 -3.16
C ARG A 415 -16.46 -18.67 -2.90
N LEU A 416 -15.85 -18.17 -3.97
CA LEU A 416 -14.82 -17.12 -3.94
C LEU A 416 -15.25 -15.96 -4.84
N LEU A 417 -15.45 -14.78 -4.28
CA LEU A 417 -15.62 -13.53 -5.03
C LEU A 417 -14.28 -12.83 -5.16
N VAL A 418 -13.90 -12.46 -6.38
CA VAL A 418 -12.60 -11.86 -6.72
C VAL A 418 -12.84 -10.49 -7.36
N ASN A 419 -12.06 -9.48 -6.96
CA ASN A 419 -12.10 -8.19 -7.66
C ASN A 419 -11.75 -8.38 -9.14
N ARG A 420 -12.53 -7.77 -10.03
CA ARG A 420 -12.40 -7.97 -11.47
C ARG A 420 -11.06 -7.42 -11.97
N PRO A 421 -10.21 -8.22 -12.64
CA PRO A 421 -8.98 -7.71 -13.25
C PRO A 421 -9.29 -6.83 -14.46
N VAL A 422 -8.49 -5.78 -14.63
CA VAL A 422 -8.49 -4.93 -15.84
C VAL A 422 -8.07 -5.73 -17.08
N ASP A 423 -7.21 -6.75 -16.93
CA ASP A 423 -7.00 -7.74 -18.00
C ASP A 423 -8.19 -8.70 -18.08
N GLY A 424 -9.07 -8.46 -19.06
CA GLY A 424 -10.19 -9.35 -19.37
C GLY A 424 -9.77 -10.77 -19.77
N THR A 425 -8.50 -11.04 -20.08
CA THR A 425 -7.99 -12.40 -20.33
C THR A 425 -7.80 -13.16 -19.03
N LEU A 426 -7.15 -12.56 -18.03
CA LEU A 426 -7.15 -13.05 -16.65
C LEU A 426 -8.58 -13.14 -16.10
N GLY A 427 -9.44 -12.16 -16.40
CA GLY A 427 -10.86 -12.17 -16.03
C GLY A 427 -11.59 -13.41 -16.54
N ARG A 428 -11.58 -13.67 -17.86
CA ARG A 428 -12.17 -14.88 -18.45
C ARG A 428 -11.60 -16.17 -17.85
N ARG A 429 -10.30 -16.20 -17.54
CA ARG A 429 -9.66 -17.38 -16.91
C ARG A 429 -10.11 -17.61 -15.47
N LEU A 430 -10.29 -16.56 -14.67
CA LEU A 430 -10.78 -16.65 -13.30
C LEU A 430 -12.27 -17.02 -13.25
N ALA A 431 -13.09 -16.42 -14.11
CA ALA A 431 -14.52 -16.72 -14.21
C ALA A 431 -14.84 -18.14 -14.76
N ALA A 432 -13.85 -18.82 -15.34
CA ALA A 432 -13.97 -20.21 -15.80
C ALA A 432 -13.64 -21.25 -14.71
N VAL A 433 -13.27 -20.82 -13.50
CA VAL A 433 -12.99 -21.73 -12.36
C VAL A 433 -14.28 -21.94 -11.55
N ASP A 434 -14.63 -23.21 -11.31
CA ASP A 434 -15.79 -23.56 -10.48
C ASP A 434 -15.73 -22.92 -9.08
N GLY A 435 -16.87 -22.39 -8.63
CA GLY A 435 -17.01 -21.67 -7.37
C GLY A 435 -16.53 -20.22 -7.38
N VAL A 436 -15.90 -19.72 -8.47
CA VAL A 436 -15.38 -18.35 -8.56
C VAL A 436 -16.39 -17.40 -9.21
N GLY A 437 -16.51 -16.18 -8.67
CA GLY A 437 -17.26 -15.07 -9.26
C GLY A 437 -16.41 -13.79 -9.32
N LEU A 438 -16.70 -12.90 -10.29
CA LEU A 438 -16.02 -11.63 -10.45
C LEU A 438 -16.94 -10.46 -10.10
N VAL A 439 -16.46 -9.57 -9.24
CA VAL A 439 -17.17 -8.37 -8.76
C VAL A 439 -16.32 -7.13 -9.00
N ASP A 440 -16.94 -5.99 -9.27
CA ASP A 440 -16.25 -4.71 -9.42
C ASP A 440 -16.20 -4.00 -8.06
N LEU A 441 -15.01 -3.76 -7.50
CA LEU A 441 -14.82 -3.19 -6.17
C LEU A 441 -14.06 -1.84 -6.19
N ASP A 442 -14.13 -1.13 -7.32
CA ASP A 442 -13.51 0.20 -7.50
C ASP A 442 -14.31 1.33 -6.83
N ASP A 443 -15.58 1.07 -6.51
CA ASP A 443 -16.40 1.94 -5.67
C ASP A 443 -16.32 1.56 -4.18
N ARG A 444 -16.35 2.57 -3.29
CA ARG A 444 -16.17 2.39 -1.84
C ARG A 444 -17.40 1.79 -1.16
N GLU A 445 -18.60 2.15 -1.58
CA GLU A 445 -19.84 1.65 -0.98
C GLU A 445 -20.09 0.20 -1.40
N VAL A 446 -19.86 -0.12 -2.68
CA VAL A 446 -19.87 -1.49 -3.19
C VAL A 446 -18.82 -2.36 -2.51
N LEU A 447 -17.62 -1.84 -2.26
CA LEU A 447 -16.58 -2.56 -1.50
C LEU A 447 -16.98 -2.78 -0.03
N ALA A 448 -17.59 -1.79 0.63
CA ALA A 448 -18.06 -1.92 2.02
C ALA A 448 -19.20 -2.95 2.14
N ASP A 449 -20.15 -2.94 1.21
CA ASP A 449 -21.21 -3.94 1.07
C ASP A 449 -20.64 -5.34 0.83
N ALA A 450 -19.72 -5.50 -0.11
CA ALA A 450 -19.05 -6.78 -0.39
C ALA A 450 -18.34 -7.34 0.85
N TYR A 451 -17.66 -6.49 1.65
CA TYR A 451 -17.08 -6.93 2.92
C TYR A 451 -18.14 -7.43 3.90
N ARG A 452 -19.26 -6.71 4.09
CA ARG A 452 -20.35 -7.11 4.99
C ARG A 452 -20.99 -8.44 4.57
N ARG A 453 -21.24 -8.63 3.27
CA ARG A 453 -21.90 -9.84 2.73
C ARG A 453 -20.98 -11.07 2.68
N ALA A 454 -19.67 -10.88 2.60
CA ALA A 454 -18.70 -11.97 2.67
C ALA A 454 -18.73 -12.67 4.05
N TRP A 455 -18.25 -13.91 4.09
CA TRP A 455 -17.99 -14.63 5.34
C TRP A 455 -16.56 -14.42 5.83
N VAL A 456 -15.59 -14.39 4.91
CA VAL A 456 -14.16 -14.25 5.21
C VAL A 456 -13.49 -13.41 4.11
N THR A 457 -12.64 -12.47 4.49
CA THR A 457 -11.75 -11.79 3.53
C THR A 457 -10.38 -12.45 3.50
N ALA A 458 -9.98 -12.95 2.33
CA ALA A 458 -8.68 -13.58 2.11
C ALA A 458 -7.67 -12.57 1.54
N LEU A 459 -6.62 -12.28 2.30
CA LEU A 459 -5.44 -11.54 1.84
C LEU A 459 -4.17 -12.41 1.95
N PRO A 460 -4.00 -13.44 1.09
CA PRO A 460 -2.81 -14.27 1.03
C PRO A 460 -1.64 -13.54 0.33
N SER A 461 -1.35 -12.31 0.76
CA SER A 461 -0.30 -11.48 0.17
C SER A 461 1.06 -11.79 0.81
N THR A 462 2.10 -11.84 -0.01
CA THR A 462 3.50 -11.91 0.40
C THR A 462 4.22 -10.62 0.04
N ASN A 463 5.11 -10.13 0.91
CA ASN A 463 5.71 -8.81 0.89
C ASN A 463 4.66 -7.66 0.96
N GLU A 464 3.79 -7.71 1.97
CA GLU A 464 2.69 -6.75 2.20
C GLU A 464 2.95 -5.90 3.46
N ALA A 465 2.88 -4.56 3.33
CA ALA A 465 3.24 -3.66 4.43
C ALA A 465 2.20 -3.62 5.55
N PHE A 466 0.91 -3.77 5.24
CA PHE A 466 -0.15 -3.64 6.25
C PHE A 466 -1.44 -4.38 5.90
N GLY A 467 -1.85 -4.40 4.63
CA GLY A 467 -3.12 -4.98 4.23
C GLY A 467 -4.34 -4.21 4.76
N LEU A 468 -4.52 -2.96 4.30
CA LEU A 468 -5.75 -2.19 4.51
C LEU A 468 -7.04 -3.01 4.24
N VAL A 469 -7.00 -3.90 3.25
CA VAL A 469 -8.09 -4.84 2.92
C VAL A 469 -8.56 -5.69 4.10
N VAL A 470 -7.65 -6.11 5.00
CA VAL A 470 -8.04 -6.83 6.22
C VAL A 470 -8.65 -5.85 7.23
N ALA A 471 -8.06 -4.66 7.41
CA ALA A 471 -8.57 -3.67 8.36
C ALA A 471 -9.97 -3.16 7.97
N GLU A 472 -10.21 -2.93 6.68
CA GLU A 472 -11.49 -2.53 6.08
C GLU A 472 -12.54 -3.65 6.23
N SER A 473 -12.16 -4.91 5.97
CA SER A 473 -13.01 -6.09 6.24
C SER A 473 -13.41 -6.20 7.72
N LEU A 474 -12.45 -6.02 8.64
CA LEU A 474 -12.72 -6.05 10.08
C LEU A 474 -13.65 -4.90 10.51
N ALA A 475 -13.48 -3.71 9.93
CA ALA A 475 -14.32 -2.54 10.22
C ALA A 475 -15.78 -2.75 9.76
N CYS A 476 -15.98 -3.54 8.69
CA CYS A 476 -17.28 -4.06 8.23
C CYS A 476 -17.75 -5.35 8.94
N GLY A 477 -17.03 -5.88 9.92
CA GLY A 477 -17.46 -7.03 10.72
C GLY A 477 -17.17 -8.42 10.13
N THR A 478 -16.24 -8.52 9.18
CA THR A 478 -15.92 -9.76 8.47
C THR A 478 -14.50 -10.22 8.77
N PRO A 479 -14.31 -11.45 9.30
CA PRO A 479 -13.01 -11.94 9.73
C PRO A 479 -12.01 -12.09 8.57
N GLY A 480 -10.74 -11.83 8.87
CA GLY A 480 -9.67 -11.84 7.88
C GLY A 480 -8.77 -13.08 7.91
N VAL A 481 -8.17 -13.41 6.77
CA VAL A 481 -7.11 -14.43 6.65
C VAL A 481 -5.86 -13.85 5.98
N ALA A 482 -4.70 -14.04 6.61
CA ALA A 482 -3.40 -13.53 6.18
C ALA A 482 -2.28 -14.55 6.42
N PHE A 483 -1.09 -14.35 5.84
CA PHE A 483 0.09 -15.16 6.12
C PHE A 483 0.87 -14.67 7.34
N ALA A 484 1.49 -15.60 8.08
CA ALA A 484 2.42 -15.28 9.16
C ALA A 484 3.66 -14.54 8.64
N GLY A 485 4.18 -13.60 9.44
CA GLY A 485 5.39 -12.85 9.10
C GLY A 485 5.21 -11.80 8.00
N GLU A 486 3.98 -11.39 7.70
CA GLU A 486 3.59 -10.33 6.78
C GLU A 486 2.78 -9.26 7.52
N GLY A 487 2.77 -8.01 7.04
CA GLY A 487 2.08 -6.89 7.70
C GLY A 487 0.61 -7.12 8.11
N PRO A 488 -0.24 -7.80 7.32
CA PRO A 488 -1.65 -8.00 7.68
C PRO A 488 -1.88 -8.93 8.88
N ALA A 489 -0.88 -9.75 9.25
CA ALA A 489 -0.95 -10.53 10.49
C ALA A 489 -0.88 -9.65 11.75
N GLU A 490 -0.42 -8.40 11.64
CA GLU A 490 -0.43 -7.44 12.76
C GLU A 490 -1.80 -6.75 12.94
N VAL A 491 -2.68 -6.83 11.94
CA VAL A 491 -4.07 -6.35 12.00
C VAL A 491 -5.00 -7.40 12.62
N LEU A 492 -4.67 -8.69 12.47
CA LEU A 492 -5.37 -9.80 13.12
C LEU A 492 -4.91 -9.93 14.59
N THR A 493 -5.41 -9.04 15.45
CA THR A 493 -4.96 -8.92 16.86
C THR A 493 -5.35 -10.08 17.78
N GLY A 494 -6.11 -11.07 17.30
CA GLY A 494 -6.55 -12.23 18.06
C GLY A 494 -7.19 -13.33 17.20
N ASP A 495 -7.27 -14.55 17.75
CA ASP A 495 -7.91 -15.72 17.14
C ASP A 495 -9.46 -15.66 17.18
N ASP A 496 -10.02 -14.49 17.43
CA ASP A 496 -11.45 -14.19 17.55
C ASP A 496 -11.96 -13.23 16.44
N VAL A 497 -11.03 -12.71 15.63
CA VAL A 497 -11.28 -11.81 14.49
C VAL A 497 -10.69 -12.30 13.16
N GLY A 498 -9.97 -13.43 13.14
CA GLY A 498 -9.42 -14.01 11.92
C GLY A 498 -8.55 -15.25 12.13
N ARG A 499 -7.82 -15.63 11.08
CA ARG A 499 -6.83 -16.73 11.14
C ARG A 499 -5.55 -16.35 10.39
N ILE A 500 -4.41 -16.65 11.00
CA ILE A 500 -3.10 -16.52 10.36
C ILE A 500 -2.71 -17.90 9.81
N ALA A 501 -2.47 -18.00 8.51
CA ALA A 501 -1.88 -19.17 7.87
C ALA A 501 -0.36 -19.18 8.12
N PRO A 502 0.21 -20.18 8.82
CA PRO A 502 1.64 -20.19 9.16
C PRO A 502 2.60 -20.24 7.96
N GLU A 503 2.17 -20.77 6.82
CA GLU A 503 3.01 -20.95 5.64
C GLU A 503 2.30 -20.51 4.35
N PRO A 504 3.04 -20.03 3.33
CA PRO A 504 2.50 -19.74 2.00
C PRO A 504 2.28 -21.04 1.19
N THR A 505 1.38 -21.91 1.67
CA THR A 505 0.99 -23.16 0.99
C THR A 505 -0.54 -23.29 0.90
N PRO A 506 -1.09 -23.96 -0.14
CA PRO A 506 -2.54 -24.12 -0.28
C PRO A 506 -3.21 -24.80 0.92
N ALA A 507 -2.55 -25.81 1.52
CA ALA A 507 -3.07 -26.51 2.69
C ALA A 507 -3.09 -25.65 3.96
N SER A 508 -2.05 -24.84 4.18
CA SER A 508 -1.99 -23.89 5.30
C SER A 508 -3.06 -22.79 5.17
N LEU A 509 -3.21 -22.25 3.96
CA LEU A 509 -4.25 -21.27 3.67
C LEU A 509 -5.67 -21.86 3.77
N ALA A 510 -5.91 -23.07 3.27
CA ALA A 510 -7.21 -23.74 3.37
C ALA A 510 -7.62 -24.01 4.82
N ALA A 511 -6.68 -24.41 5.68
CA ALA A 511 -6.94 -24.59 7.12
C ALA A 511 -7.30 -23.25 7.80
N ALA A 512 -6.60 -22.15 7.47
CA ALA A 512 -6.92 -20.83 7.98
C ALA A 512 -8.27 -20.31 7.46
N LEU A 513 -8.61 -20.57 6.19
CA LEU A 513 -9.92 -20.22 5.62
C LEU A 513 -11.07 -20.98 6.30
N LEU A 514 -10.93 -22.29 6.53
CA LEU A 514 -11.93 -23.07 7.27
C LEU A 514 -12.14 -22.54 8.69
N GLY A 515 -11.05 -22.31 9.44
CA GLY A 515 -11.13 -21.77 10.80
C GLY A 515 -11.65 -20.33 10.88
N ALA A 516 -11.63 -19.56 9.78
CA ALA A 516 -12.22 -18.23 9.70
C ALA A 516 -13.69 -18.28 9.25
N LEU A 517 -14.07 -19.26 8.43
CA LEU A 517 -15.48 -19.55 8.12
C LEU A 517 -16.24 -20.01 9.38
N GLU A 518 -15.58 -20.77 10.25
CA GLU A 518 -16.07 -21.12 11.60
C GLU A 518 -16.24 -19.89 12.51
N LEU A 519 -15.34 -18.89 12.44
CA LEU A 519 -15.55 -17.61 13.15
C LEU A 519 -16.78 -16.86 12.61
N ALA A 520 -17.04 -16.90 11.31
CA ALA A 520 -18.11 -16.13 10.69
C ALA A 520 -19.52 -16.60 11.08
N GLU A 521 -19.63 -17.80 11.68
CA GLU A 521 -20.86 -18.40 12.23
C GLU A 521 -21.23 -17.84 13.62
N ASP A 522 -20.26 -17.32 14.37
CA ASP A 522 -20.49 -16.72 15.68
C ASP A 522 -21.06 -15.28 15.52
N PRO A 523 -22.29 -14.99 15.99
CA PRO A 523 -22.91 -13.67 15.87
C PRO A 523 -22.17 -12.56 16.62
N ALA A 524 -21.24 -12.89 17.53
CA ALA A 524 -20.37 -11.90 18.19
C ALA A 524 -19.14 -11.52 17.35
N THR A 525 -18.75 -12.29 16.32
CA THR A 525 -17.59 -12.00 15.47
C THR A 525 -17.60 -10.58 14.87
N PRO A 526 -18.71 -10.08 14.28
CA PRO A 526 -18.73 -8.72 13.72
C PRO A 526 -18.36 -7.62 14.72
N ALA A 527 -18.82 -7.73 15.97
CA ALA A 527 -18.51 -6.78 17.04
C ALA A 527 -17.03 -6.87 17.46
N ARG A 528 -16.46 -8.09 17.54
CA ARG A 528 -15.03 -8.30 17.82
C ARG A 528 -14.15 -7.71 16.72
N CYS A 529 -14.48 -8.01 15.45
CA CYS A 529 -13.80 -7.46 14.27
C CYS A 529 -13.80 -5.91 14.29
N ARG A 530 -14.95 -5.27 14.51
CA ARG A 530 -15.06 -3.80 14.61
C ARG A 530 -14.24 -3.24 15.77
N SER A 531 -14.22 -3.92 16.92
CA SER A 531 -13.47 -3.49 18.11
C SER A 531 -11.94 -3.54 17.90
N ALA A 532 -11.44 -4.56 17.19
CA ALA A 532 -10.00 -4.72 16.92
C ALA A 532 -9.39 -3.55 16.12
N VAL A 533 -10.14 -2.96 15.19
CA VAL A 533 -9.67 -1.88 14.31
C VAL A 533 -10.07 -0.46 14.74
N ARG A 534 -10.74 -0.30 15.89
CA ARG A 534 -11.26 1.00 16.36
C ARG A 534 -10.20 2.10 16.51
N GLY A 535 -8.93 1.74 16.69
CA GLY A 535 -7.81 2.67 16.81
C GLY A 535 -7.08 3.00 15.49
N LEU A 536 -7.62 2.56 14.35
CA LEU A 536 -7.06 2.81 13.01
C LEU A 536 -7.76 3.98 12.28
N GLY A 537 -8.59 4.75 12.97
CA GLY A 537 -9.37 5.83 12.35
C GLY A 537 -8.54 6.99 11.83
N VAL A 538 -9.16 7.78 10.95
CA VAL A 538 -8.60 9.05 10.46
C VAL A 538 -8.25 10.01 11.61
N PRO A 539 -9.07 10.17 12.68
CA PRO A 539 -8.75 11.05 13.80
C PRO A 539 -7.47 10.65 14.57
N GLU A 540 -7.28 9.35 14.80
CA GLU A 540 -6.14 8.77 15.52
C GLU A 540 -4.85 8.87 14.69
N HIS A 541 -4.91 8.47 13.42
CA HIS A 541 -3.79 8.58 12.48
C HIS A 541 -3.31 10.04 12.33
N THR A 542 -4.25 10.98 12.26
CA THR A 542 -3.93 12.41 12.17
C THR A 542 -3.29 12.93 13.46
N ALA A 543 -3.85 12.59 14.64
CA ALA A 543 -3.29 12.99 15.93
C ALA A 543 -1.84 12.50 16.08
N ARG A 544 -1.59 11.21 15.79
CA ARG A 544 -0.24 10.64 15.80
C ARG A 544 0.70 11.31 14.79
N THR A 545 0.19 11.69 13.62
CA THR A 545 1.01 12.39 12.62
C THR A 545 1.37 13.81 13.06
N LEU A 546 0.48 14.52 13.77
CA LEU A 546 0.76 15.84 14.34
C LEU A 546 1.80 15.80 15.48
N GLU A 547 1.78 14.77 16.34
CA GLU A 547 2.87 14.52 17.30
C GLU A 547 4.23 14.37 16.62
N LEU A 548 4.25 13.66 15.49
CA LEU A 548 5.48 13.44 14.70
C LEU A 548 5.91 14.70 13.95
N TYR A 549 4.98 15.54 13.49
CA TYR A 549 5.31 16.87 12.97
C TYR A 549 5.93 17.76 14.05
N ALA A 550 5.37 17.78 15.26
CA ALA A 550 5.95 18.53 16.40
C ALA A 550 7.39 18.06 16.72
N ARG A 551 7.63 16.75 16.71
CA ARG A 551 9.00 16.18 16.82
C ARG A 551 9.90 16.57 15.66
N ALA A 552 9.40 16.62 14.43
CA ALA A 552 10.18 17.01 13.26
C ALA A 552 10.60 18.50 13.33
N PHE A 553 9.70 19.39 13.77
CA PHE A 553 10.04 20.79 14.06
C PHE A 553 11.08 20.94 15.18
N ALA A 554 10.99 20.13 16.23
CA ALA A 554 11.96 20.14 17.33
C ALA A 554 13.36 19.62 16.93
N ALA A 555 13.47 18.92 15.80
CA ALA A 555 14.73 18.36 15.28
C ALA A 555 15.43 19.26 14.23
N VAL A 556 14.88 20.44 13.92
CA VAL A 556 15.49 21.46 13.03
C VAL A 556 15.67 22.83 13.68
N ARG A 557 15.36 22.94 14.98
CA ARG A 557 15.63 24.11 15.83
C ARG A 557 16.94 23.92 16.59
#